data_AF-A0A6B2LHJ2-F1
#
_entry.id   AF-A0A6B2LHJ2-F1
#
_cell.length_a   1.000
_cell.length_b   1.000
_cell.length_c   1.000
_cell.angle_alpha   90.00
_cell.angle_beta   90.00
_cell.angle_gamma   90.00
#
_symmetry.space_group_name_H-M   'P 1'
#
loop_
_entity.id
_entity.type
_entity.pdbx_description
1 polymer ?
#
loop_
_entity_poly.entity_id
_entity_poly.type
_entity_poly.pdbx_seq_one_letter_code
_entity_poly.pdbx_strand_id
1 'polypeptide(L)'
;MEVQLAVAMQVQRSCSSNPKAKNSIVNPSKTHILENLSKKMEKCVRVYDAERDPFPSIYDERAHPVHPSPSRPSIGQISSFLRKIDLNQYPAEVYVTANIYVDRMVSFSGVSLHEHNWRRILLAAVVVSSKYYMDDTIHSGDFLDSFPDLTLGDLHNLEREFLSHLDYHLFVQVLPLPLVISDRFSARSTPATAFV
;
A
#
# COMPACT_ATOMS: atom_id res chain seq x y z
N MET A 1 18.88 -4.05 -11.05
CA MET A 1 17.96 -3.09 -11.67
C MET A 1 16.96 -2.72 -10.60
N GLU A 2 17.18 -1.58 -9.97
CA GLU A 2 16.74 -1.21 -8.63
C GLU A 2 15.25 -0.88 -8.55
N VAL A 3 14.57 -1.41 -7.54
CA VAL A 3 13.32 -0.83 -7.02
C VAL A 3 13.50 -0.61 -5.51
N GLN A 4 14.40 0.32 -5.17
CA GLN A 4 14.49 0.90 -3.83
C GLN A 4 13.45 2.03 -3.77
N LEU A 5 12.18 1.70 -3.58
CA LEU A 5 11.16 2.71 -3.28
C LEU A 5 11.29 3.08 -1.80
N ALA A 6 12.12 4.10 -1.54
CA ALA A 6 12.28 4.70 -0.23
C ALA A 6 10.96 5.32 0.23
N VAL A 7 10.27 4.67 1.17
CA VAL A 7 9.25 5.34 2.00
C VAL A 7 10.00 6.17 3.03
N ALA A 8 10.39 7.39 2.64
CA ALA A 8 10.98 8.36 3.55
C ALA A 8 9.89 8.95 4.44
N MET A 9 9.72 8.40 5.65
CA MET A 9 9.46 9.28 6.80
C MET A 9 10.74 10.12 6.96
N GLN A 10 10.69 11.41 7.35
CA GLN A 10 11.87 12.27 7.61
C GLN A 10 12.07 12.57 9.12
N VAL A 11 13.11 12.00 9.75
CA VAL A 11 13.68 12.36 11.06
C VAL A 11 15.18 12.34 10.88
N GLN A 12 15.78 13.53 10.87
CA GLN A 12 17.16 13.68 11.25
C GLN A 12 17.23 14.52 12.52
N ARG A 13 18.01 14.03 13.49
CA ARG A 13 18.48 14.79 14.64
C ARG A 13 19.69 15.60 14.21
N SER A 14 19.69 16.88 14.52
CA SER A 14 20.95 17.61 14.78
C SER A 14 20.87 18.07 16.23
N CYS A 15 21.72 17.48 17.08
CA CYS A 15 21.95 18.00 18.41
C CYS A 15 22.61 19.37 18.29
N SER A 16 21.89 20.38 18.81
CA SER A 16 22.31 21.67 19.37
C SER A 16 23.32 22.51 18.58
N SER A 17 22.98 23.72 18.14
CA SER A 17 22.73 24.82 19.09
C SER A 17 21.95 26.01 18.48
N ASN A 18 21.02 26.58 19.28
CA ASN A 18 20.22 27.82 19.13
C ASN A 18 18.74 27.71 18.62
N PRO A 19 17.84 28.67 18.96
CA PRO A 19 16.49 28.46 19.53
C PRO A 19 15.35 29.02 18.64
N LYS A 20 14.07 28.83 19.03
CA LYS A 20 12.82 29.31 18.37
C LYS A 20 12.48 28.62 17.02
N ALA A 21 11.21 28.22 16.89
CA ALA A 21 10.61 27.49 15.75
C ALA A 21 11.09 26.04 15.58
N LYS A 22 10.43 25.07 16.24
CA LYS A 22 10.62 23.65 15.93
C LYS A 22 9.28 22.94 15.76
N ASN A 23 8.79 23.06 14.53
CA ASN A 23 8.13 22.04 13.71
C ASN A 23 7.27 21.01 14.46
N SER A 24 5.96 21.25 14.43
CA SER A 24 4.96 20.19 14.55
C SER A 24 5.18 19.23 13.38
N ILE A 25 5.91 18.13 13.63
CA ILE A 25 6.04 17.03 12.67
C ILE A 25 4.64 16.42 12.61
N VAL A 26 3.87 16.83 11.60
CA VAL A 26 2.53 16.31 11.37
C VAL A 26 2.70 14.85 10.95
N ASN A 27 2.42 13.91 11.85
CA ASN A 27 2.04 12.57 11.43
C ASN A 27 0.89 12.75 10.44
N PRO A 28 1.01 12.32 9.17
CA PRO A 28 -0.03 12.55 8.19
C PRO A 28 -1.32 11.91 8.71
N SER A 29 -2.38 12.70 8.77
CA SER A 29 -3.67 12.19 9.22
C SER A 29 -4.10 11.03 8.32
N LYS A 30 -4.82 10.04 8.87
CA LYS A 30 -5.40 8.93 8.10
C LYS A 30 -6.13 9.44 6.84
N THR A 31 -6.82 10.57 6.96
CA THR A 31 -7.49 11.25 5.84
C THR A 31 -6.56 11.61 4.68
N HIS A 32 -5.36 12.12 4.97
CA HIS A 32 -4.39 12.49 3.95
C HIS A 32 -3.78 11.25 3.26
N ILE A 33 -3.59 10.16 4.01
CA ILE A 33 -3.15 8.87 3.46
C ILE A 33 -4.19 8.32 2.49
N LEU A 34 -5.47 8.31 2.87
CA LEU A 34 -6.56 7.85 2.00
C LEU A 34 -6.69 8.72 0.74
N GLU A 35 -6.50 10.03 0.86
CA GLU A 35 -6.50 10.95 -0.28
C GLU A 35 -5.37 10.66 -1.26
N ASN A 36 -4.14 10.47 -0.76
CA ASN A 36 -2.98 10.17 -1.58
C ASN A 36 -3.11 8.80 -2.27
N LEU A 37 -3.62 7.79 -1.56
CA LEU A 37 -3.95 6.49 -2.13
C LEU A 37 -4.98 6.64 -3.26
N SER A 38 -6.03 7.46 -3.05
CA SER A 38 -7.04 7.73 -4.07
C SER A 38 -6.47 8.37 -5.34
N LYS A 39 -5.59 9.37 -5.18
CA LYS A 39 -4.90 10.04 -6.30
C LYS A 39 -4.02 9.07 -7.08
N LYS A 40 -3.26 8.22 -6.39
CA LYS A 40 -2.41 7.22 -7.02
C LYS A 40 -3.24 6.21 -7.81
N MET A 41 -4.29 5.66 -7.20
CA MET A 41 -5.18 4.69 -7.85
C MET A 41 -5.82 5.26 -9.12
N GLU A 42 -6.33 6.51 -9.10
CA GLU A 42 -6.88 7.16 -10.30
C GLU A 42 -5.82 7.27 -11.41
N LYS A 43 -4.60 7.67 -11.05
CA LYS A 43 -3.50 7.77 -12.01
C LYS A 43 -3.16 6.42 -12.63
N CYS A 44 -3.11 5.35 -11.84
CA CYS A 44 -2.84 4.00 -12.35
C CYS A 44 -3.92 3.54 -13.34
N VAL A 45 -5.20 3.73 -13.01
CA VAL A 45 -6.31 3.37 -13.92
C VAL A 45 -6.30 4.22 -15.19
N ARG A 46 -5.84 5.47 -15.13
CA ARG A 46 -5.81 6.36 -16.31
C ARG A 46 -4.77 6.00 -17.36
N VAL A 47 -3.64 5.41 -16.96
CA VAL A 47 -2.52 5.08 -17.85
C VAL A 47 -2.75 3.74 -18.58
N TYR A 48 -3.81 3.02 -18.24
CA TYR A 48 -4.12 1.69 -18.74
C TYR A 48 -4.58 1.65 -20.20
N ASP A 49 -4.22 0.59 -20.92
CA ASP A 49 -4.59 0.26 -22.29
C ASP A 49 -5.28 -1.12 -22.35
N ALA A 50 -6.57 -1.12 -22.70
CA ALA A 50 -7.46 -2.28 -22.60
C ALA A 50 -7.14 -3.45 -23.53
N GLU A 51 -6.42 -3.21 -24.64
CA GLU A 51 -6.14 -4.25 -25.62
C GLU A 51 -4.88 -5.07 -25.29
N ARG A 52 -4.11 -4.69 -24.27
CA ARG A 52 -2.78 -5.24 -24.01
C ARG A 52 -2.66 -6.17 -22.81
N ASP A 53 -3.60 -6.15 -21.88
CA ASP A 53 -3.36 -6.75 -20.55
C ASP A 53 -4.57 -7.54 -20.01
N PRO A 54 -4.70 -8.84 -20.36
CA PRO A 54 -5.73 -9.68 -19.78
C PRO A 54 -5.46 -9.89 -18.29
N PHE A 55 -6.49 -9.74 -17.46
CA PHE A 55 -6.42 -9.98 -16.01
C PHE A 55 -7.36 -11.11 -15.57
N PRO A 56 -7.08 -11.77 -14.41
CA PRO A 56 -7.92 -12.85 -13.90
C PRO A 56 -9.37 -12.41 -13.66
N SER A 57 -10.34 -13.26 -14.05
CA SER A 57 -11.78 -12.95 -13.95
C SER A 57 -12.25 -12.69 -12.52
N ILE A 58 -11.56 -13.21 -11.51
CA ILE A 58 -11.85 -12.95 -10.08
C ILE A 58 -11.74 -11.47 -9.72
N TYR A 59 -11.03 -10.66 -10.50
CA TYR A 59 -10.97 -9.21 -10.34
C TYR A 59 -12.00 -8.47 -11.19
N ASP A 60 -12.70 -9.11 -12.12
CA ASP A 60 -13.69 -8.44 -12.98
C ASP A 60 -14.98 -8.14 -12.19
N GLU A 61 -15.21 -6.86 -11.90
CA GLU A 61 -16.42 -6.34 -11.25
C GLU A 61 -17.70 -6.58 -12.07
N ARG A 62 -17.60 -6.88 -13.36
CA ARG A 62 -18.76 -7.28 -14.18
C ARG A 62 -19.22 -8.70 -13.84
N ALA A 63 -18.26 -9.59 -13.54
CA ALA A 63 -18.53 -10.96 -13.12
C ALA A 63 -18.80 -11.05 -11.61
N HIS A 64 -18.13 -10.21 -10.82
CA HIS A 64 -18.21 -10.22 -9.36
C HIS A 64 -18.41 -8.80 -8.80
N PRO A 65 -19.64 -8.26 -8.82
CA PRO A 65 -19.90 -6.86 -8.49
C PRO A 65 -19.60 -6.52 -7.02
N VAL A 66 -18.81 -5.45 -6.81
CA VAL A 66 -18.66 -4.78 -5.50
C VAL A 66 -19.43 -3.45 -5.48
N HIS A 67 -19.79 -2.95 -6.67
CA HIS A 67 -20.58 -1.76 -6.88
C HIS A 67 -21.53 -2.01 -8.06
N PRO A 68 -22.78 -1.51 -8.02
CA PRO A 68 -23.79 -1.79 -9.05
C PRO A 68 -23.44 -1.27 -10.45
N SER A 69 -22.49 -0.35 -10.56
CA SER A 69 -22.04 0.21 -11.84
C SER A 69 -20.53 0.33 -11.86
N PRO A 70 -19.81 -0.64 -12.47
CA PRO A 70 -18.38 -0.52 -12.74
C PRO A 70 -18.14 0.66 -13.68
N SER A 71 -17.18 1.52 -13.35
CA SER A 71 -16.88 2.71 -14.13
C SER A 71 -15.45 3.15 -13.87
N ARG A 72 -14.90 3.93 -14.80
CA ARG A 72 -13.65 4.64 -14.55
C ARG A 72 -13.77 5.50 -13.30
N PRO A 73 -12.89 5.32 -12.31
CA PRO A 73 -13.04 5.99 -11.04
C PRO A 73 -12.45 7.41 -11.08
N SER A 74 -13.17 8.35 -10.50
CA SER A 74 -12.60 9.62 -10.04
C SER A 74 -11.94 9.46 -8.67
N ILE A 75 -11.03 10.37 -8.32
CA ILE A 75 -10.41 10.42 -6.98
C ILE A 75 -11.50 10.36 -5.89
N GLY A 76 -12.60 11.11 -6.06
CA GLY A 76 -13.71 11.13 -5.10
C GLY A 76 -14.40 9.78 -4.92
N GLN A 77 -14.56 8.99 -5.99
CA GLN A 77 -15.14 7.65 -5.91
C GLN A 77 -14.22 6.67 -5.18
N ILE A 78 -12.90 6.76 -5.41
CA ILE A 78 -11.91 5.92 -4.71
C ILE A 78 -11.86 6.30 -3.23
N SER A 79 -11.88 7.60 -2.92
CA SER A 79 -11.93 8.09 -1.55
C SER A 79 -13.21 7.66 -0.83
N SER A 80 -14.36 7.69 -1.50
CA SER A 80 -15.62 7.20 -0.91
C SER A 80 -15.61 5.69 -0.68
N PHE A 81 -15.00 4.93 -1.59
CA PHE A 81 -14.80 3.50 -1.42
C PHE A 81 -13.91 3.19 -0.20
N LEU A 82 -12.77 3.88 -0.08
CA LEU A 82 -11.88 3.74 1.08
C LEU A 82 -12.54 4.16 2.38
N ARG A 83 -13.29 5.27 2.39
CA ARG A 83 -14.08 5.70 3.57
C ARG A 83 -15.12 4.67 3.98
N LYS A 84 -15.73 3.98 3.02
CA LYS A 84 -16.68 2.90 3.28
C LYS A 84 -16.00 1.74 4.03
N ILE A 85 -14.79 1.36 3.61
CA ILE A 85 -13.99 0.35 4.32
C ILE A 85 -13.55 0.86 5.71
N ASP A 86 -13.18 2.15 5.81
CA ASP A 86 -12.73 2.80 7.04
C ASP A 86 -13.84 3.01 8.09
N LEU A 87 -15.09 2.63 7.79
CA LEU A 87 -16.13 2.51 8.83
C LEU A 87 -15.70 1.55 9.94
N ASN A 88 -14.87 0.55 9.62
CA ASN A 88 -14.23 -0.37 10.55
C ASN A 88 -13.08 0.24 11.38
N GLN A 89 -12.76 1.53 11.17
CA GLN A 89 -11.76 2.28 11.93
C GLN A 89 -10.35 1.66 11.94
N TYR A 90 -9.93 1.08 10.82
CA TYR A 90 -8.59 0.52 10.70
C TYR A 90 -7.49 1.58 10.88
N PRO A 91 -6.32 1.20 11.43
CA PRO A 91 -5.21 2.11 11.60
C PRO A 91 -4.61 2.52 10.25
N ALA A 92 -3.93 3.66 10.23
CA ALA A 92 -3.39 4.25 8.99
C ALA A 92 -2.41 3.32 8.25
N GLU A 93 -1.68 2.52 9.02
CA GLU A 93 -0.70 1.53 8.60
C GLU A 93 -1.31 0.48 7.66
N VAL A 94 -2.58 0.13 7.85
CA VAL A 94 -3.30 -0.79 6.96
C VAL A 94 -3.40 -0.21 5.56
N TYR A 95 -3.70 1.08 5.43
CA TYR A 95 -3.82 1.75 4.13
C TYR A 95 -2.48 2.02 3.48
N VAL A 96 -1.45 2.35 4.27
CA VAL A 96 -0.07 2.49 3.79
C VAL A 96 0.43 1.17 3.23
N THR A 97 0.21 0.07 3.95
CA THR A 97 0.66 -1.27 3.55
C THR A 97 -0.14 -1.80 2.35
N ALA A 98 -1.45 -1.56 2.32
CA ALA A 98 -2.29 -1.88 1.16
C ALA A 98 -1.80 -1.15 -0.11
N ASN A 99 -1.41 0.11 0.02
CA ASN A 99 -0.83 0.87 -1.09
C ASN A 99 0.43 0.22 -1.66
N ILE A 100 1.31 -0.28 -0.79
CA ILE A 100 2.54 -1.00 -1.15
C ILE A 100 2.20 -2.33 -1.81
N TYR A 101 1.21 -3.07 -1.31
CA TYR A 101 0.78 -4.33 -1.91
C TYR A 101 0.22 -4.15 -3.31
N VAL A 102 -0.55 -3.08 -3.55
CA VAL A 102 -1.00 -2.74 -4.92
C VAL A 102 0.21 -2.48 -5.84
N ASP A 103 1.23 -1.74 -5.39
CA ASP A 103 2.44 -1.53 -6.19
C ASP A 103 3.18 -2.83 -6.51
N ARG A 104 3.31 -3.71 -5.52
CA ARG A 104 3.95 -5.02 -5.69
C ARG A 104 3.18 -5.87 -6.70
N MET A 105 1.87 -5.98 -6.55
CA MET A 105 1.02 -6.73 -7.49
C MET A 105 1.20 -6.20 -8.91
N VAL A 106 1.03 -4.90 -9.13
CA VAL A 106 1.14 -4.30 -10.48
C VAL A 106 2.54 -4.47 -11.07
N SER A 107 3.59 -4.46 -10.23
CA SER A 107 4.98 -4.61 -10.70
C SER A 107 5.37 -6.05 -11.02
N PHE A 108 4.79 -7.04 -10.34
CA PHE A 108 5.27 -8.43 -10.39
C PHE A 108 4.32 -9.40 -11.10
N SER A 109 3.02 -9.12 -11.14
CA SER A 109 2.02 -10.06 -11.68
C SER A 109 1.69 -9.86 -13.15
N GLY A 110 2.08 -8.72 -13.74
CA GLY A 110 1.58 -8.30 -15.04
C GLY A 110 0.12 -7.82 -15.01
N VAL A 111 -0.59 -7.89 -13.87
CA VAL A 111 -1.95 -7.37 -13.76
C VAL A 111 -1.92 -5.86 -13.53
N SER A 112 -2.50 -5.10 -14.45
CA SER A 112 -2.67 -3.65 -14.31
C SER A 112 -4.07 -3.26 -13.81
N LEU A 113 -4.17 -2.02 -13.29
CA LEU A 113 -5.41 -1.47 -12.77
C LEU A 113 -6.31 -0.93 -13.91
N HIS A 114 -7.56 -1.35 -13.90
CA HIS A 114 -8.63 -1.05 -14.84
C HIS A 114 -9.86 -0.51 -14.11
N GLU A 115 -10.69 0.22 -14.84
CA GLU A 115 -12.05 0.60 -14.45
C GLU A 115 -12.97 -0.54 -13.96
N HIS A 116 -12.67 -1.80 -14.32
CA HIS A 116 -13.45 -2.98 -13.95
C HIS A 116 -12.79 -3.84 -12.88
N ASN A 117 -11.59 -3.52 -12.42
CA ASN A 117 -10.88 -4.37 -11.44
C ASN A 117 -10.37 -3.61 -10.21
N TRP A 118 -10.34 -2.28 -10.25
CA TRP A 118 -9.68 -1.47 -9.24
C TRP A 118 -10.31 -1.62 -7.85
N ARG A 119 -11.63 -1.78 -7.73
CA ARG A 119 -12.26 -1.93 -6.40
C ARG A 119 -11.90 -3.27 -5.80
N ARG A 120 -11.93 -4.34 -6.59
CA ARG A 120 -11.63 -5.69 -6.13
C ARG A 120 -10.16 -5.82 -5.74
N ILE A 121 -9.24 -5.30 -6.54
CA ILE A 121 -7.82 -5.27 -6.21
C ILE A 121 -7.55 -4.45 -4.93
N LEU A 122 -8.14 -3.25 -4.83
CA LEU A 122 -7.96 -2.39 -3.65
C LEU A 122 -8.58 -3.02 -2.40
N LEU A 123 -9.73 -3.66 -2.51
CA LEU A 123 -10.36 -4.40 -1.41
C LEU A 123 -9.47 -5.54 -0.94
N ALA A 124 -8.96 -6.37 -1.86
CA ALA A 124 -8.06 -7.47 -1.56
C ALA A 124 -6.80 -6.97 -0.82
N ALA A 125 -6.21 -5.88 -1.29
CA ALA A 125 -5.04 -5.27 -0.67
C ALA A 125 -5.31 -4.82 0.77
N VAL A 126 -6.46 -4.19 1.04
CA VAL A 126 -6.84 -3.76 2.40
C VAL A 126 -7.16 -4.96 3.30
N VAL A 127 -7.83 -5.99 2.78
CA VAL A 127 -8.14 -7.23 3.52
C VAL A 127 -6.85 -7.91 3.96
N VAL A 128 -5.94 -8.17 3.02
CA VAL A 128 -4.64 -8.80 3.33
C VAL A 128 -3.82 -7.95 4.30
N SER A 129 -3.77 -6.64 4.07
CA SER A 129 -3.05 -5.70 4.94
C SER A 129 -3.60 -5.66 6.37
N SER A 130 -4.92 -5.58 6.52
CA SER A 130 -5.58 -5.55 7.84
C SER A 130 -5.35 -6.83 8.62
N LYS A 131 -5.47 -8.00 7.98
CA LYS A 131 -5.21 -9.30 8.59
C LYS A 131 -3.75 -9.49 8.99
N TYR A 132 -2.82 -9.06 8.14
CA TYR A 132 -1.39 -9.15 8.43
C TYR A 132 -0.97 -8.19 9.56
N TYR A 133 -1.58 -7.00 9.65
CA TYR A 133 -1.21 -6.00 10.64
C TYR A 133 -1.88 -6.20 12.01
N MET A 134 -3.10 -6.75 12.05
CA MET A 134 -3.94 -6.76 13.25
C MET A 134 -4.06 -8.14 13.94
N ASP A 135 -3.27 -9.12 13.48
CA ASP A 135 -3.07 -10.51 13.95
C ASP A 135 -4.35 -11.35 14.16
N ASP A 136 -5.34 -10.90 14.94
CA ASP A 136 -6.56 -11.68 15.26
C ASP A 136 -7.83 -10.81 15.44
N THR A 137 -7.77 -9.50 15.21
CA THR A 137 -8.90 -8.58 15.50
C THR A 137 -9.88 -8.44 14.34
N ILE A 138 -9.54 -8.99 13.16
CA ILE A 138 -10.31 -8.79 11.93
C ILE A 138 -11.17 -10.00 11.63
N HIS A 139 -12.47 -9.79 11.50
CA HIS A 139 -13.39 -10.83 11.05
C HIS A 139 -13.77 -10.57 9.60
N SER A 140 -13.88 -11.64 8.78
CA SER A 140 -14.35 -11.48 7.40
C SER A 140 -15.72 -10.78 7.32
N GLY A 141 -16.54 -10.87 8.37
CA GLY A 141 -17.81 -10.16 8.52
C GLY A 141 -17.69 -8.63 8.40
N ASP A 142 -16.62 -8.03 8.90
CA ASP A 142 -16.39 -6.56 8.87
C ASP A 142 -16.41 -6.01 7.43
N PHE A 143 -15.95 -6.82 6.47
CA PHE A 143 -15.98 -6.49 5.05
C PHE A 143 -17.36 -6.75 4.43
N LEU A 144 -18.02 -7.85 4.81
CA LEU A 144 -19.34 -8.21 4.27
C LEU A 144 -20.42 -7.21 4.71
N ASP A 145 -20.33 -6.69 5.93
CA ASP A 145 -21.21 -5.62 6.43
C ASP A 145 -21.09 -4.34 5.59
N SER A 146 -19.88 -4.06 5.10
CA SER A 146 -19.62 -2.95 4.19
C SER A 146 -20.06 -3.27 2.76
N PHE A 147 -20.05 -4.52 2.30
CA PHE A 147 -20.31 -4.89 0.91
C PHE A 147 -21.35 -6.01 0.82
N PRO A 148 -22.65 -5.68 0.76
CA PRO A 148 -23.73 -6.68 0.84
C PRO A 148 -23.78 -7.63 -0.36
N ASP A 149 -23.26 -7.21 -1.51
CA ASP A 149 -23.19 -8.05 -2.72
C ASP A 149 -21.98 -9.00 -2.70
N LEU A 150 -21.06 -8.83 -1.75
CA LEU A 150 -19.89 -9.68 -1.58
C LEU A 150 -20.24 -10.91 -0.74
N THR A 151 -19.84 -12.09 -1.19
CA THR A 151 -19.98 -13.32 -0.39
C THR A 151 -18.68 -13.66 0.32
N LEU A 152 -18.76 -14.43 1.42
CA LEU A 152 -17.58 -14.88 2.15
C LEU A 152 -16.62 -15.69 1.25
N GLY A 153 -17.16 -16.59 0.44
CA GLY A 153 -16.36 -17.40 -0.49
C GLY A 153 -15.68 -16.55 -1.56
N ASP A 154 -16.36 -15.52 -2.06
CA ASP A 154 -15.79 -14.56 -3.01
C ASP A 154 -14.64 -13.78 -2.39
N LEU A 155 -14.81 -13.28 -1.17
CA LEU A 155 -13.77 -12.58 -0.42
C LEU A 155 -12.54 -13.47 -0.18
N HIS A 156 -12.74 -14.74 0.21
CA HIS A 156 -11.63 -15.69 0.41
C HIS A 156 -10.91 -16.05 -0.89
N ASN A 157 -11.63 -16.18 -2.00
CA ASN A 157 -11.01 -16.40 -3.32
C ASN A 157 -10.19 -15.18 -3.74
N LEU A 158 -10.75 -13.99 -3.57
CA LEU A 158 -10.10 -12.73 -3.88
C LEU A 158 -8.81 -12.53 -3.08
N GLU A 159 -8.84 -12.84 -1.78
CA GLU A 159 -7.67 -12.83 -0.90
C GLU A 159 -6.59 -13.82 -1.36
N ARG A 160 -6.97 -15.06 -1.67
CA ARG A 160 -6.03 -16.09 -2.15
C ARG A 160 -5.35 -15.70 -3.45
N GLU A 161 -6.10 -15.21 -4.43
CA GLU A 161 -5.54 -14.77 -5.70
C GLU A 161 -4.54 -13.62 -5.48
N PHE A 162 -4.94 -12.63 -4.67
CA PHE A 162 -4.09 -11.48 -4.40
C PHE A 162 -2.79 -11.86 -3.69
N LEU A 163 -2.85 -12.77 -2.71
CA LEU A 163 -1.66 -13.32 -2.06
C LEU A 163 -0.73 -14.05 -3.03
N SER A 164 -1.30 -14.79 -3.98
CA SER A 164 -0.53 -15.45 -5.04
C SER A 164 0.25 -14.45 -5.90
N HIS A 165 -0.35 -13.31 -6.25
CA HIS A 165 0.36 -12.25 -6.97
C HIS A 165 1.48 -11.56 -6.16
N LEU A 166 1.38 -11.57 -4.84
CA LEU A 166 2.44 -11.10 -3.96
C LEU A 166 3.53 -12.16 -3.71
N ASP A 167 3.32 -13.40 -4.17
CA ASP A 167 4.14 -14.55 -3.78
C ASP A 167 4.34 -14.60 -2.25
N TYR A 168 3.27 -14.24 -1.51
CA TYR A 168 3.25 -14.14 -0.05
C TYR A 168 4.30 -13.20 0.58
N HIS A 169 4.93 -12.31 -0.20
CA HIS A 169 5.85 -11.29 0.29
C HIS A 169 5.08 -10.14 0.98
N LEU A 170 4.60 -10.40 2.20
CA LEU A 170 3.80 -9.47 2.98
C LEU A 170 4.63 -8.55 3.89
N PHE A 171 5.87 -8.92 4.19
CA PHE A 171 6.73 -8.10 5.03
C PHE A 171 6.92 -6.71 4.42
N VAL A 172 6.58 -5.68 5.20
CA VAL A 172 6.85 -4.28 4.89
C VAL A 172 7.65 -3.72 6.04
N GLN A 173 8.89 -3.37 5.76
CA GLN A 173 9.71 -2.69 6.74
C GLN A 173 9.29 -1.23 6.79
N VAL A 174 8.48 -0.88 7.78
CA VAL A 174 8.33 0.52 8.18
C VAL A 174 9.60 0.87 8.91
N LEU A 175 10.57 1.44 8.20
CA LEU A 175 11.76 1.95 8.83
C LEU A 175 11.33 3.08 9.77
N PRO A 176 11.45 2.94 11.11
CA PRO A 176 11.67 4.12 11.90
C PRO A 176 12.94 4.72 11.31
N LEU A 177 12.80 5.91 10.79
CA LEU A 177 13.88 6.73 10.29
C LEU A 177 15.23 6.43 10.93
N PRO A 178 16.31 6.38 10.13
CA PRO A 178 17.59 6.04 10.68
C PRO A 178 17.94 7.04 11.78
N LEU A 179 18.15 6.54 12.99
CA LEU A 179 19.28 7.00 13.78
C LEU A 179 20.50 6.80 12.88
N VAL A 180 20.86 7.87 12.19
CA VAL A 180 22.11 8.18 11.49
C VAL A 180 23.01 6.96 11.24
N ILE A 181 23.16 6.62 9.95
CA ILE A 181 24.34 5.93 9.45
C ILE A 181 25.55 6.77 9.85
N SER A 182 26.24 6.37 10.92
CA SER A 182 27.62 6.82 11.19
C SER A 182 28.52 5.60 11.11
N ASP A 183 29.46 5.70 10.17
CA ASP A 183 30.75 5.00 10.14
C ASP A 183 30.77 3.51 9.84
N ARG A 184 30.61 3.15 8.55
CA ARG A 184 31.35 2.01 7.97
C ARG A 184 31.90 2.26 6.56
N PHE A 185 32.23 3.50 6.22
CA PHE A 185 33.06 3.80 5.05
C PHE A 185 34.08 4.89 5.37
N SER A 186 35.07 4.54 6.20
CA SER A 186 36.40 5.13 6.06
C SER A 186 37.43 4.00 6.09
N ALA A 187 37.89 3.70 4.88
CA ALA A 187 39.19 3.14 4.52
C ALA A 187 39.83 2.14 5.50
N ARG A 188 39.71 0.85 5.16
CA ARG A 188 40.83 -0.08 5.35
C ARG A 188 41.63 -0.11 4.04
N SER A 189 42.73 0.64 3.99
CA SER A 189 43.90 0.32 3.16
C SER A 189 45.15 0.54 3.99
N THR A 190 45.82 -0.57 4.25
CA THR A 190 47.02 -0.87 5.06
C THR A 190 48.35 -0.33 4.43
N PRO A 191 49.56 -0.78 4.82
CA PRO A 191 50.35 -0.49 6.05
C PRO A 191 51.82 -0.05 5.77
N ALA A 192 52.59 0.27 6.83
CA ALA A 192 54.08 0.33 6.94
C ALA A 192 54.81 1.38 6.06
N THR A 193 55.87 2.11 6.44
CA THR A 193 57.13 1.75 7.11
C THR A 193 57.95 3.05 7.32
N ALA A 194 58.67 3.20 8.42
CA ALA A 194 59.88 4.03 8.59
C ALA A 194 60.45 3.68 9.98
N PHE A 195 61.40 2.75 10.15
CA PHE A 195 62.83 2.80 9.84
C PHE A 195 63.55 4.14 10.04
N VAL A 196 64.39 4.10 11.08
CA VAL A 196 65.53 4.95 11.50
C VAL A 196 65.21 6.29 12.13
#